data_AF-A0A975HH48-F1
#
_entry.id   AF-A0A975HH48-F1
#
_cell.length_a   1.000
_cell.length_b   1.000
_cell.length_c   1.000
_cell.angle_alpha   90.00
_cell.angle_beta   90.00
_cell.angle_gamma   90.00
#
_symmetry.space_group_name_H-M   'P 1'
#
loop_
_entity.id
_entity.type
_entity.pdbx_description
1 polymer ?
#
loop_
_entity_poly.entity_id
_entity_poly.type
_entity_poly.pdbx_seq_one_letter_code
_entity_poly.pdbx_strand_id
1 'polypeptide(L)'
;MFYVILTVVLCFLGAFTFVPIFKSVIERYNVGVNFFLTLVATLVGVLLAISITNYEAEQKEKQDVIKLLKSSISSVQTCYEYSAELIEYFNELPKEDELKTDFYIKNPPPYPEYLDTFLTQNIVSKNLSGTTLSDLNEYLINLKRSRTLNAPLYLKLLEQTLKLLELEVTYQKGHINEAQLDIELSALDDVLTSTWTR
;
A
#
# COMPACT_ATOMS: atom_id res chain seq x y z
N MET A 1 17.67 -10.17 2.08
CA MET A 1 19.07 -9.83 2.41
C MET A 1 19.98 -11.03 2.68
N PHE A 2 19.55 -12.05 3.45
CA PHE A 2 20.39 -13.21 3.80
C PHE A 2 21.03 -13.93 2.59
N TYR A 3 20.24 -14.24 1.55
CA TYR A 3 20.74 -14.92 0.35
C TYR A 3 21.80 -14.12 -0.40
N VAL A 4 21.65 -12.79 -0.49
CA VAL A 4 22.63 -11.90 -1.12
C VAL A 4 23.94 -11.90 -0.36
N ILE A 5 23.88 -11.79 0.97
CA ILE A 5 25.08 -11.82 1.84
C ILE A 5 25.79 -13.18 1.73
N LEU A 6 25.04 -14.28 1.78
CA LEU A 6 25.58 -15.63 1.62
C LEU A 6 26.25 -15.81 0.25
N THR A 7 25.65 -15.30 -0.82
CA THR A 7 26.21 -15.32 -2.18
C THR A 7 27.53 -14.55 -2.25
N VAL A 8 27.61 -13.36 -1.65
CA VAL A 8 28.83 -12.56 -1.59
C VAL A 8 29.95 -13.30 -0.85
N VAL A 9 29.64 -13.91 0.30
CA VAL A 9 30.62 -14.70 1.07
C VAL A 9 31.14 -15.90 0.26
N LEU A 10 30.25 -16.60 -0.46
CA LEU A 10 30.61 -17.73 -1.31
C LEU A 10 31.50 -17.31 -2.49
N CYS A 11 31.22 -16.17 -3.12
CA CYS A 11 32.08 -15.59 -4.16
C CYS A 11 33.45 -15.23 -3.60
N PHE A 12 33.54 -14.67 -2.39
CA PHE A 12 34.81 -14.39 -1.73
C PHE A 12 35.61 -15.67 -1.42
N LEU A 13 34.94 -16.73 -0.99
CA LEU A 13 35.54 -18.05 -0.76
C LEU A 13 36.12 -18.65 -2.06
N GLY A 14 35.40 -18.51 -3.18
CA GLY A 14 35.89 -18.90 -4.51
C GLY A 14 37.05 -18.03 -5.00
N ALA A 15 37.05 -16.73 -4.70
CA ALA A 15 38.16 -15.83 -5.07
C ALA A 15 39.44 -16.16 -4.28
N PHE A 16 39.32 -16.68 -3.05
CA PHE A 16 40.45 -17.03 -2.20
C PHE A 16 41.33 -18.16 -2.79
N THR A 17 40.76 -19.04 -3.62
CA THR A 17 41.53 -20.07 -4.32
C THR A 17 42.37 -19.52 -5.48
N PHE A 18 42.25 -18.25 -5.84
CA PHE A 18 43.12 -17.62 -6.86
C PHE A 18 44.32 -16.88 -6.26
N VAL A 19 44.47 -16.86 -4.93
CA VAL A 19 45.58 -16.18 -4.25
C VAL A 19 46.88 -17.00 -4.41
N PRO A 20 47.99 -16.38 -4.88
CA PRO A 20 49.23 -17.09 -5.25
C PRO A 20 49.93 -17.79 -4.08
N ILE A 21 49.63 -17.41 -2.84
CA ILE A 21 50.15 -18.04 -1.62
C ILE A 21 49.67 -19.50 -1.48
N PHE A 22 48.51 -19.86 -2.04
CA PHE A 22 47.93 -21.20 -1.94
C PHE A 22 48.21 -22.11 -3.15
N LYS A 23 48.97 -21.63 -4.15
CA LYS A 23 49.20 -22.33 -5.43
C LYS A 23 49.70 -23.76 -5.26
N SER A 24 50.64 -23.98 -4.33
CA SER A 24 51.22 -25.31 -4.04
C SER A 24 50.19 -26.30 -3.48
N VAL A 25 49.22 -25.83 -2.68
CA VAL A 25 48.15 -26.68 -2.13
C VAL A 25 47.11 -26.98 -3.20
N ILE A 26 46.80 -26.01 -4.04
CA ILE A 26 45.83 -26.14 -5.13
C ILE A 26 46.32 -27.14 -6.18
N GLU A 27 47.59 -27.09 -6.59
CA GLU A 27 48.16 -28.06 -7.53
C GLU A 27 48.17 -29.48 -6.95
N ARG A 28 48.40 -29.62 -5.63
CA ARG A 28 48.41 -30.92 -4.94
C ARG A 28 47.02 -31.55 -4.83
N TYR A 29 45.95 -30.75 -4.75
CA TYR A 29 44.56 -31.20 -4.60
C TYR A 29 43.65 -30.73 -5.75
N ASN A 30 44.20 -30.59 -6.97
CA ASN A 30 43.55 -29.95 -8.12
C ASN A 30 42.12 -30.47 -8.40
N VAL A 31 41.91 -31.78 -8.34
CA VAL A 31 40.57 -32.39 -8.53
C VAL A 31 39.56 -31.93 -7.47
N GLY A 32 39.98 -31.89 -6.20
CA GLY A 32 39.13 -31.46 -5.10
C GLY A 32 38.79 -29.98 -5.14
N VAL A 33 39.76 -29.14 -5.53
CA VAL A 33 39.55 -27.69 -5.68
C VAL A 33 38.60 -27.39 -6.84
N ASN A 34 38.73 -28.07 -7.98
CA ASN A 34 37.81 -27.91 -9.11
C ASN A 34 36.38 -28.37 -8.77
N PHE A 35 36.25 -29.49 -8.05
CA PHE A 35 34.94 -29.95 -7.55
C PHE A 35 34.31 -28.92 -6.60
N PHE A 36 35.09 -28.40 -5.64
CA PHE A 36 34.64 -27.37 -4.71
C PHE A 36 34.21 -26.09 -5.42
N LEU A 37 35.00 -25.59 -6.36
CA LEU A 37 34.66 -24.39 -7.15
C LEU A 37 33.39 -24.59 -7.97
N THR A 38 33.20 -25.77 -8.55
CA THR A 38 31.97 -26.11 -9.28
C THR A 38 30.76 -26.11 -8.34
N LEU A 39 30.90 -26.65 -7.13
CA LEU A 39 29.84 -26.65 -6.11
C LEU A 39 29.50 -25.23 -5.63
N VAL A 40 30.51 -24.39 -5.43
CA VAL A 40 30.30 -22.97 -5.09
C VAL A 40 29.57 -22.26 -6.23
N ALA A 41 29.96 -22.49 -7.48
CA ALA A 41 29.32 -21.88 -8.64
C ALA A 41 27.85 -22.28 -8.80
N THR A 42 27.51 -23.56 -8.62
CA THR A 42 26.10 -24.01 -8.68
C THR A 42 25.28 -23.45 -7.53
N LEU A 43 25.84 -23.40 -6.31
CA LEU A 43 25.16 -22.84 -5.15
C LEU A 43 24.87 -21.34 -5.34
N VAL A 44 25.87 -20.58 -5.81
CA VAL A 44 25.72 -19.15 -6.16
C VAL A 44 24.64 -18.97 -7.23
N GLY A 45 24.63 -19.80 -8.28
CA GLY A 45 23.63 -19.74 -9.34
C GLY A 45 22.20 -19.94 -8.81
N VAL A 46 21.98 -20.96 -7.97
CA VAL A 46 20.67 -21.23 -7.36
C VAL A 46 20.23 -20.11 -6.42
N LEU A 47 21.14 -19.61 -5.57
CA LEU A 47 20.84 -18.53 -4.63
C LEU A 47 20.47 -17.22 -5.35
N LEU A 48 21.19 -16.89 -6.43
CA LEU A 48 20.86 -15.74 -7.26
C LEU A 48 19.50 -15.91 -7.94
N ALA A 49 19.21 -17.08 -8.50
CA ALA A 49 17.92 -17.35 -9.14
C ALA A 49 16.76 -17.18 -8.15
N ILE A 50 16.87 -17.73 -6.93
CA ILE A 50 15.89 -17.56 -5.86
C ILE A 50 15.76 -16.09 -5.47
N SER A 51 16.88 -15.38 -5.32
CA SER A 51 16.87 -13.95 -4.94
C SER A 51 16.18 -13.09 -5.98
N ILE A 52 16.44 -13.33 -7.27
CA ILE A 52 15.80 -12.61 -8.37
C ILE A 52 14.30 -12.91 -8.39
N THR A 53 13.93 -14.20 -8.28
CA THR A 53 12.52 -14.63 -8.28
C THR A 53 11.74 -13.99 -7.14
N ASN A 54 12.31 -13.98 -5.93
CA ASN A 54 11.66 -13.36 -4.77
C ASN A 54 11.55 -11.85 -4.93
N TYR A 55 12.57 -11.19 -5.46
CA TYR A 55 12.53 -9.75 -5.73
C TYR A 55 11.44 -9.41 -6.76
N GLU A 56 11.35 -10.15 -7.86
CA GLU A 56 10.29 -9.97 -8.86
C GLU A 56 8.89 -10.21 -8.28
N ALA A 57 8.73 -11.24 -7.44
CA ALA A 57 7.46 -11.52 -6.76
C ALA A 57 7.05 -10.36 -5.84
N GLU A 58 7.98 -9.80 -5.06
CA GLU A 58 7.73 -8.65 -4.18
C GLU A 58 7.36 -7.40 -4.98
N GLN A 59 8.07 -7.12 -6.08
CA GLN A 59 7.73 -6.00 -6.97
C GLN A 59 6.35 -6.19 -7.62
N LYS A 60 6.01 -7.42 -8.00
CA LYS A 60 4.69 -7.73 -8.56
C LYS A 60 3.58 -7.55 -7.53
N GLU A 61 3.76 -8.05 -6.30
CA GLU A 61 2.79 -7.83 -5.22
C GLU A 61 2.57 -6.32 -5.00
N LYS A 62 3.65 -5.53 -4.93
CA LYS A 62 3.59 -4.08 -4.78
C LYS A 62 2.81 -3.40 -5.91
N GLN A 63 3.03 -3.81 -7.16
CA GLN A 63 2.27 -3.31 -8.31
C GLN A 63 0.78 -3.68 -8.24
N ASP A 64 0.46 -4.88 -7.80
CA ASP A 64 -0.92 -5.34 -7.68
C ASP A 64 -1.65 -4.58 -6.56
N VAL A 65 -0.98 -4.30 -5.44
CA VAL A 65 -1.51 -3.43 -4.37
C VAL A 65 -1.79 -2.02 -4.89
N ILE A 66 -0.89 -1.43 -5.68
CA ILE A 66 -1.12 -0.10 -6.28
C ILE A 66 -2.35 -0.11 -7.20
N LYS A 67 -2.59 -1.19 -7.97
CA LYS A 67 -3.79 -1.31 -8.80
C LYS A 67 -5.05 -1.37 -7.94
N LEU A 68 -5.03 -2.16 -6.87
CA LEU A 68 -6.14 -2.26 -5.93
C LEU A 68 -6.44 -0.92 -5.25
N LEU A 69 -5.40 -0.20 -4.80
CA LEU A 69 -5.52 1.16 -4.26
C LEU A 69 -6.16 2.11 -5.27
N LYS A 70 -5.72 2.09 -6.53
CA LYS A 70 -6.33 2.92 -7.59
C LYS A 70 -7.80 2.58 -7.85
N SER A 71 -8.17 1.31 -7.80
CA SER A 71 -9.57 0.89 -7.90
C SER A 71 -10.39 1.42 -6.72
N SER A 72 -9.83 1.37 -5.50
CA SER A 72 -10.45 1.96 -4.31
C SER A 72 -10.61 3.46 -4.44
N ILE A 73 -9.57 4.18 -4.86
CA ILE A 73 -9.62 5.62 -5.14
C ILE A 73 -10.73 5.91 -6.13
N SER A 74 -10.79 5.21 -7.26
CA SER A 74 -11.85 5.41 -8.26
C SER A 74 -13.25 5.20 -7.69
N SER A 75 -13.44 4.19 -6.84
CA SER A 75 -14.72 3.93 -6.18
C SER A 75 -15.10 5.05 -5.22
N VAL A 76 -14.17 5.50 -4.38
CA VAL A 76 -14.40 6.59 -3.41
C VAL A 76 -14.63 7.91 -4.14
N GLN A 77 -13.88 8.19 -5.21
CA GLN A 77 -13.98 9.39 -6.03
C GLN A 77 -15.36 9.49 -6.68
N THR A 78 -15.84 8.38 -7.25
CA THR A 78 -17.19 8.34 -7.85
C THR A 78 -18.27 8.62 -6.79
N CYS A 79 -18.12 8.07 -5.59
CA CYS A 79 -19.05 8.35 -4.49
C CYS A 79 -18.96 9.82 -4.03
N TYR A 80 -17.76 10.40 -4.01
CA TYR A 80 -17.52 11.79 -3.64
C TYR A 80 -18.19 12.74 -4.64
N GLU A 81 -17.92 12.57 -5.93
CA GLU A 81 -18.47 13.41 -7.00
C GLU A 81 -20.00 13.39 -6.97
N TYR A 82 -20.60 12.19 -6.91
CA TYR A 82 -22.05 12.06 -6.82
C TYR A 82 -22.62 12.71 -5.55
N SER A 83 -21.97 12.51 -4.40
CA SER A 83 -22.44 13.09 -3.13
C SER A 83 -22.31 14.62 -3.12
N ALA A 84 -21.29 15.17 -3.77
CA ALA A 84 -21.11 16.61 -3.92
C ALA A 84 -22.24 17.23 -4.75
N GLU A 85 -22.53 16.65 -5.92
CA GLU A 85 -23.65 17.08 -6.79
C GLU A 85 -25.00 16.99 -6.06
N LEU A 86 -25.21 15.91 -5.30
CA LEU A 86 -26.42 15.70 -4.51
C LEU A 86 -26.61 16.81 -3.45
N ILE A 87 -25.53 17.21 -2.77
CA ILE A 87 -25.56 18.26 -1.75
C ILE A 87 -25.76 19.64 -2.39
N GLU A 88 -25.12 19.90 -3.53
CA GLU A 88 -25.30 21.14 -4.29
C GLU A 88 -26.77 21.30 -4.70
N TYR A 89 -27.35 20.27 -5.31
CA TYR A 89 -28.78 20.26 -5.66
C TYR A 89 -29.68 20.49 -4.44
N PHE A 90 -29.40 19.83 -3.31
CA PHE A 90 -30.17 20.04 -2.07
C PHE A 90 -30.12 21.49 -1.56
N ASN A 91 -28.97 22.15 -1.73
CA ASN A 91 -28.79 23.55 -1.29
C ASN A 91 -29.55 24.53 -2.20
N GLU A 92 -29.68 24.23 -3.49
CA GLU A 92 -30.42 25.04 -4.47
C GLU A 92 -31.95 24.94 -4.32
N LEU A 93 -32.46 23.86 -3.71
CA LEU A 93 -33.90 23.69 -3.48
C LEU A 93 -34.48 24.82 -2.60
N PRO A 94 -35.72 25.29 -2.86
CA PRO A 94 -36.41 26.27 -2.02
C PRO A 94 -36.52 25.82 -0.56
N LYS A 95 -36.46 26.75 0.40
CA LYS A 95 -36.50 26.45 1.84
C LYS A 95 -37.85 25.89 2.33
N GLU A 96 -38.92 26.17 1.60
CA GLU A 96 -40.31 25.82 1.96
C GLU A 96 -40.78 24.52 1.27
N ASP A 97 -39.88 23.85 0.56
CA ASP A 97 -40.22 22.68 -0.24
C ASP A 97 -40.34 21.43 0.65
N GLU A 98 -41.52 20.78 0.65
CA GLU A 98 -41.73 19.47 1.30
C GLU A 98 -40.71 18.42 0.80
N LEU A 99 -40.16 18.63 -0.39
CA LEU A 99 -39.10 17.80 -0.96
C LEU A 99 -37.82 17.77 -0.12
N LYS A 100 -37.50 18.80 0.67
CA LYS A 100 -36.29 18.81 1.52
C LYS A 100 -36.36 17.84 2.69
N THR A 101 -37.54 17.62 3.25
CA THR A 101 -37.73 16.79 4.46
C THR A 101 -37.36 15.33 4.21
N ASP A 102 -37.69 14.80 3.03
CA ASP A 102 -37.44 13.40 2.66
C ASP A 102 -36.30 13.23 1.63
N PHE A 103 -35.59 14.31 1.28
CA PHE A 103 -34.66 14.30 0.15
C PHE A 103 -33.60 13.21 0.24
N TYR A 104 -32.88 13.14 1.38
CA TYR A 104 -31.84 12.15 1.61
C TYR A 104 -32.36 10.75 1.94
N ILE A 105 -33.65 10.63 2.29
CA ILE A 105 -34.31 9.32 2.44
C ILE A 105 -34.53 8.70 1.06
N LYS A 106 -34.98 9.52 0.10
CA LYS A 106 -35.21 9.08 -1.29
C LYS A 106 -33.92 9.00 -2.10
N ASN A 107 -32.92 9.81 -1.75
CA ASN A 107 -31.65 9.92 -2.46
C ASN A 107 -30.47 9.81 -1.47
N PRO A 108 -30.23 8.64 -0.88
CA PRO A 108 -29.09 8.46 0.02
C PRO A 108 -27.76 8.60 -0.76
N PRO A 109 -26.72 9.22 -0.18
CA PRO A 109 -25.38 9.20 -0.76
C PRO A 109 -24.90 7.77 -1.02
N PRO A 110 -24.25 7.49 -2.18
CA PRO A 110 -23.73 6.17 -2.50
C PRO A 110 -22.56 5.82 -1.57
N TYR A 111 -22.38 4.55 -1.28
CA TYR A 111 -21.29 4.07 -0.42
C TYR A 111 -20.23 3.30 -1.24
N PRO A 112 -18.92 3.52 -0.99
CA PRO A 112 -17.86 2.86 -1.74
C PRO A 112 -17.67 1.39 -1.29
N GLU A 113 -18.56 0.50 -1.74
CA GLU A 113 -18.56 -0.93 -1.37
C GLU A 113 -17.26 -1.66 -1.69
N TYR A 114 -16.54 -1.22 -2.72
CA TYR A 114 -15.24 -1.80 -3.05
C TYR A 114 -14.23 -1.62 -1.91
N LEU A 115 -14.35 -0.59 -1.07
CA LEU A 115 -13.45 -0.33 0.04
C LEU A 115 -13.49 -1.45 1.11
N ASP A 116 -14.67 -2.02 1.38
CA ASP A 116 -14.81 -3.21 2.24
C ASP A 116 -14.11 -4.42 1.61
N THR A 117 -14.31 -4.63 0.32
CA THR A 117 -13.68 -5.75 -0.42
C THR A 117 -12.17 -5.57 -0.51
N PHE A 118 -11.69 -4.33 -0.60
CA PHE A 118 -10.28 -3.99 -0.62
C PHE A 118 -9.61 -4.40 0.70
N LEU A 119 -10.15 -3.97 1.85
CA LEU A 119 -9.57 -4.27 3.17
C LEU A 119 -9.54 -5.75 3.54
N THR A 120 -10.43 -6.55 2.98
CA THR A 120 -10.51 -8.00 3.25
C THR A 120 -9.48 -8.81 2.47
N GLN A 121 -8.81 -8.22 1.47
CA GLN A 121 -7.81 -8.93 0.67
C GLN A 121 -6.49 -9.09 1.44
N ASN A 122 -5.94 -10.31 1.48
CA ASN A 122 -4.69 -10.60 2.18
C ASN A 122 -3.49 -9.79 1.65
N ILE A 123 -3.45 -9.52 0.34
CA ILE A 123 -2.38 -8.72 -0.26
C ILE A 123 -2.39 -7.28 0.25
N VAL A 124 -3.57 -6.76 0.62
CA VAL A 124 -3.77 -5.41 1.14
C VAL A 124 -3.27 -5.35 2.59
N SER A 125 -3.74 -6.25 3.45
CA SER A 125 -3.32 -6.30 4.86
C SER A 125 -1.83 -6.57 5.07
N LYS A 126 -1.19 -7.32 4.15
CA LYS A 126 0.26 -7.62 4.20
C LYS A 126 1.14 -6.44 3.79
N ASN A 127 0.67 -5.58 2.90
CA ASN A 127 1.52 -4.57 2.24
C ASN A 127 1.23 -3.13 2.66
N LEU A 128 0.02 -2.83 3.14
CA LEU A 128 -0.30 -1.50 3.65
C LEU A 128 0.50 -1.15 4.90
N SER A 129 0.79 0.14 5.05
CA SER A 129 1.28 0.69 6.32
C SER A 129 0.25 0.47 7.43
N GLY A 130 0.73 0.20 8.65
CA GLY A 130 -0.14 -0.09 9.79
C GLY A 130 -1.02 1.10 10.19
N THR A 131 -0.49 2.32 10.05
CA THR A 131 -1.20 3.59 10.28
C THR A 131 -2.35 3.75 9.28
N THR A 132 -2.06 3.66 7.98
CA THR A 132 -3.10 3.72 6.94
C THR A 132 -4.19 2.65 7.12
N LEU A 133 -3.83 1.42 7.48
CA LEU A 133 -4.82 0.37 7.73
C LEU A 133 -5.75 0.73 8.89
N SER A 134 -5.21 1.29 9.97
CA SER A 134 -5.99 1.72 11.14
C SER A 134 -6.95 2.84 10.78
N ASP A 135 -6.43 3.90 10.17
CA ASP A 135 -7.19 5.11 9.80
C ASP A 135 -8.28 4.79 8.77
N LEU A 136 -7.98 3.92 7.80
CA LEU A 136 -8.95 3.52 6.78
C LEU A 136 -10.09 2.69 7.38
N ASN A 137 -9.83 1.85 8.39
CA ASN A 137 -10.88 1.15 9.13
C ASN A 137 -11.78 2.13 9.91
N GLU A 138 -11.18 3.14 10.55
CA GLU A 138 -11.94 4.19 11.24
C GLU A 138 -12.82 4.97 10.26
N TYR A 139 -12.25 5.41 9.14
CA TYR A 139 -12.97 6.17 8.11
C TYR A 139 -14.12 5.35 7.54
N LEU A 140 -13.93 4.05 7.32
CA LEU A 140 -14.97 3.16 6.83
C LEU A 140 -16.15 3.06 7.81
N ILE A 141 -15.87 2.91 9.11
CA ILE A 141 -16.91 2.93 10.16
C ILE A 141 -17.66 4.27 10.15
N ASN A 142 -16.92 5.37 10.06
CA ASN A 142 -17.49 6.72 10.07
C ASN A 142 -18.30 7.02 8.81
N LEU A 143 -17.88 6.54 7.63
CA LEU A 143 -18.63 6.62 6.37
C LEU A 143 -19.96 5.86 6.47
N LYS A 144 -19.95 4.64 7.02
CA LYS A 144 -21.18 3.85 7.25
C LYS A 144 -22.18 4.58 8.15
N ARG A 145 -21.69 5.27 9.19
CA ARG A 145 -22.53 6.01 10.14
C ARG A 145 -23.04 7.35 9.60
N SER A 146 -22.17 8.12 8.95
CA SER A 146 -22.47 9.49 8.51
C SER A 146 -23.38 9.55 7.29
N ARG A 147 -23.39 8.50 6.44
CA ARG A 147 -24.20 8.42 5.21
C ARG A 147 -25.66 8.81 5.39
N THR A 148 -26.26 8.43 6.52
CA THR A 148 -27.69 8.67 6.81
C THR A 148 -27.94 9.83 7.78
N LEU A 149 -26.90 10.32 8.46
CA LEU A 149 -27.02 11.29 9.54
C LEU A 149 -26.60 12.70 9.13
N ASN A 150 -25.55 12.83 8.31
CA ASN A 150 -24.97 14.13 7.97
C ASN A 150 -24.22 14.06 6.63
N ALA A 151 -24.87 14.50 5.56
CA ALA A 151 -24.31 14.48 4.20
C ALA A 151 -23.04 15.35 4.04
N PRO A 152 -22.95 16.58 4.58
CA PRO A 152 -21.70 17.35 4.58
C PRO A 152 -20.53 16.64 5.27
N LEU A 153 -20.78 15.99 6.42
CA LEU A 153 -19.77 15.20 7.12
C LEU A 153 -19.34 13.98 6.30
N TYR A 154 -20.30 13.31 5.66
CA TYR A 154 -20.05 12.18 4.77
C TYR A 154 -19.12 12.58 3.61
N LEU A 155 -19.37 13.74 2.98
CA LEU A 155 -18.55 14.25 1.90
C LEU A 155 -17.10 14.54 2.35
N LYS A 156 -16.93 15.13 3.53
CA LYS A 156 -15.60 15.38 4.10
C LYS A 156 -14.84 14.08 4.38
N LEU A 157 -15.52 13.06 4.91
CA LEU A 157 -14.93 11.75 5.15
C LEU A 157 -14.51 11.06 3.85
N LEU A 158 -15.28 11.20 2.77
CA LEU A 158 -14.90 10.70 1.45
C LEU A 158 -13.64 11.41 0.92
N GLU A 159 -13.56 12.73 1.05
CA GLU A 159 -12.39 13.52 0.66
C GLU A 159 -11.13 13.08 1.41
N GLN A 160 -11.24 12.83 2.71
CA GLN A 160 -10.11 12.38 3.53
C GLN A 160 -9.71 10.95 3.20
N THR A 161 -10.69 10.07 2.95
CA THR A 161 -10.42 8.71 2.49
C THR A 161 -9.67 8.71 1.16
N LEU A 162 -10.00 9.62 0.24
CA LEU A 162 -9.26 9.80 -1.01
C LEU A 162 -7.81 10.23 -0.77
N LYS A 163 -7.61 11.29 0.02
CA LYS A 163 -6.26 11.80 0.33
C LYS A 163 -5.39 10.72 0.97
N LEU A 164 -5.92 9.99 1.94
CA LEU A 164 -5.22 8.89 2.60
C LEU A 164 -4.82 7.79 1.60
N LEU A 165 -5.73 7.38 0.70
CA LEU A 165 -5.43 6.38 -0.31
C LEU A 165 -4.36 6.86 -1.32
N GLU A 166 -4.39 8.14 -1.70
CA GLU A 166 -3.39 8.75 -2.59
C GLU A 166 -2.00 8.85 -1.95
N LEU A 167 -1.94 9.17 -0.66
CA LEU A 167 -0.71 9.16 0.13
C LEU A 167 -0.11 7.75 0.19
N GLU A 168 -0.94 6.75 0.47
CA GLU A 168 -0.49 5.36 0.47
C GLU A 168 -0.01 4.93 -0.92
N VAL A 169 -0.66 5.33 -2.02
CA VAL A 169 -0.13 5.07 -3.36
C VAL A 169 1.25 5.70 -3.58
N THR A 170 1.47 6.89 -3.02
CA THR A 170 2.73 7.62 -3.12
C THR A 170 3.84 6.93 -2.31
N TYR A 171 3.51 6.45 -1.12
CA TYR A 171 4.37 5.60 -0.30
C TYR A 171 4.71 4.28 -1.00
N GLN A 172 3.69 3.60 -1.53
CA GLN A 172 3.85 2.37 -2.30
C GLN A 172 4.58 2.58 -3.63
N LYS A 173 4.77 3.79 -4.13
CA LYS A 173 5.67 4.06 -5.26
C LYS A 173 7.12 4.34 -4.83
N GLY A 174 7.35 4.49 -3.53
CA GLY A 174 8.64 4.90 -2.97
C GLY A 174 8.96 6.38 -3.15
N HIS A 175 7.95 7.22 -3.42
CA HIS A 175 8.13 8.66 -3.54
C HIS A 175 8.25 9.36 -2.19
N ILE A 176 7.61 8.80 -1.15
CA ILE A 176 7.73 9.22 0.25
C ILE A 176 8.20 8.05 1.11
N ASN A 177 8.84 8.37 2.23
CA ASN A 177 9.22 7.38 3.24
C ASN A 177 8.13 7.24 4.33
N GLU A 178 8.28 6.24 5.20
CA GLU A 178 7.32 5.94 6.27
C GLU A 178 7.13 7.12 7.25
N ALA A 179 8.22 7.79 7.64
CA ALA A 179 8.14 8.95 8.52
C ALA A 179 7.37 10.14 7.90
N GLN A 180 7.52 10.35 6.59
CA GLN A 180 6.76 11.36 5.85
C GLN A 180 5.28 10.98 5.77
N LEU A 181 4.99 9.71 5.50
CA LEU A 181 3.62 9.20 5.47
C LEU A 181 2.92 9.45 6.82
N ASP A 182 3.56 9.11 7.94
CA ASP A 182 2.97 9.30 9.27
C ASP A 182 2.71 10.78 9.60
N ILE A 183 3.60 11.68 9.19
CA ILE A 183 3.41 13.14 9.37
C ILE A 183 2.20 13.63 8.56
N GLU A 184 2.10 13.21 7.30
CA GLU A 184 1.02 13.62 6.41
C GLU A 184 -0.34 13.03 6.83
N LEU A 185 -0.36 11.80 7.35
CA LEU A 185 -1.55 11.18 7.95
C LEU A 185 -1.98 11.88 9.24
N SER A 186 -1.03 12.19 10.13
CA SER A 186 -1.33 12.92 11.38
C SER A 186 -1.94 14.29 11.10
N ALA A 187 -1.44 15.00 10.09
CA ALA A 187 -2.00 16.28 9.66
C ALA A 187 -3.43 16.15 9.10
N LEU A 188 -3.76 15.00 8.48
CA LEU A 188 -5.09 14.72 7.98
C LEU A 188 -6.10 14.46 9.12
N ASP A 189 -5.64 13.84 10.21
CA ASP A 189 -6.46 13.54 11.40
C ASP A 189 -6.72 14.76 12.29
N ASP A 190 -5.77 15.69 12.40
CA ASP A 190 -6.00 16.99 13.06
C ASP A 190 -7.11 17.81 12.39
N VAL A 191 -7.31 17.62 11.07
CA VAL A 191 -8.42 18.23 10.33
C VAL A 191 -9.76 17.58 10.67
N LEU A 192 -9.80 16.34 11.17
CA LEU A 192 -11.02 15.70 11.69
C LEU A 192 -11.40 16.29 13.04
N THR A 193 -10.51 16.19 14.03
CA THR A 193 -10.78 16.56 15.44
C THR A 193 -11.17 18.03 15.61
N SER A 194 -10.61 18.93 14.80
CA SER A 194 -10.97 20.35 14.77
C SER A 194 -12.36 20.65 14.19
N THR A 195 -12.91 19.79 13.33
CA THR A 195 -14.31 19.90 12.85
C THR A 195 -15.34 19.26 13.76
N TRP A 196 -14.96 18.26 14.56
CA TRP A 196 -15.88 17.64 15.54
C TRP A 196 -16.16 18.55 16.74
N THR A 197 -15.35 19.60 16.94
CA THR A 197 -15.42 20.52 18.09
C THR A 197 -16.07 21.89 17.78
N ARG A 198 -16.61 22.07 16.56
CA ARG A 198 -17.44 23.22 16.17
C ARG A 198 -18.86 22.79 15.83
#